data_AF-A0A7I0J7W4-F1
#
_entry.id   AF-A0A7I0J7W4-F1
#
_cell.length_a   1.000
_cell.length_b   1.000
_cell.length_c   1.000
_cell.angle_alpha   90.00
_cell.angle_beta   90.00
_cell.angle_gamma   90.00
#
_symmetry.space_group_name_H-M   'P 1'
#
loop_
_entity.id
_entity.type
_entity.pdbx_description
1 polymer ?
#
loop_
_entity_poly.entity_id
_entity_poly.type
_entity_poly.pdbx_seq_one_letter_code
_entity_poly.pdbx_strand_id
1 'polypeptide(L)'
;MVENVQSTWQTAVILIARLIFAAMFAMGVAFKLMDIGATAGYIAAAGFPFPLFLAWCAAILETLLVIAFLTGALLTPAALIGAVYVTFLGFAFHGPSHWAGNQAEFGAFMSHFPFAAGLLFAAVHGPGSVLSLRQGWPGRA
;
A
#
# COMPACT_ATOMS: atom_id res chain seq x y z
N MET A 1 -10.56 25.87 23.13
CA MET A 1 -9.98 24.76 22.35
C MET A 1 -9.65 25.33 20.99
N VAL A 2 -8.38 25.46 20.64
CA VAL A 2 -8.00 25.93 19.30
C VAL A 2 -8.25 24.76 18.36
N GLU A 3 -9.27 24.84 17.49
CA GLU A 3 -9.35 23.95 16.35
C GLU A 3 -8.07 24.16 15.54
N ASN A 4 -7.21 23.14 15.50
CA ASN A 4 -6.02 23.19 14.68
C ASN A 4 -6.47 22.98 13.22
N VAL A 5 -6.96 24.06 12.60
CA VAL A 5 -7.39 24.05 11.20
C VAL A 5 -6.15 23.75 10.35
N GLN A 6 -6.19 22.64 9.60
CA GLN A 6 -5.12 22.29 8.67
C GLN A 6 -4.89 23.44 7.68
N SER A 7 -3.62 23.84 7.51
CA SER A 7 -3.26 24.84 6.52
C SER A 7 -3.47 24.31 5.09
N THR A 8 -3.59 25.23 4.13
CA THR A 8 -3.70 24.87 2.70
C THR A 8 -2.52 24.01 2.24
N TRP A 9 -1.31 24.31 2.72
CA TRP A 9 -0.10 23.52 2.44
C TRP A 9 -0.22 22.10 2.97
N GLN A 10 -0.63 21.92 4.23
CA GLN A 10 -0.82 20.59 4.83
C GLN A 10 -1.88 19.79 4.06
N THR A 11 -2.99 20.43 3.72
CA THR A 11 -4.06 19.83 2.92
C THR A 11 -3.53 19.34 1.57
N ALA A 12 -2.80 20.20 0.85
CA ALA A 12 -2.24 19.87 -0.46
C ALA A 12 -1.28 18.66 -0.39
N VAL A 13 -0.34 18.68 0.56
CA VAL A 13 0.65 17.60 0.72
C VAL A 13 -0.01 16.27 1.09
N ILE A 14 -1.03 16.28 1.96
CA ILE A 14 -1.76 15.06 2.33
C ILE A 14 -2.51 14.46 1.14
N LEU A 15 -3.20 15.31 0.36
CA LEU A 15 -3.91 14.83 -0.84
C LEU A 15 -2.94 14.27 -1.87
N ILE A 16 -1.79 14.94 -2.10
CA ILE A 16 -0.75 14.45 -3.02
C ILE A 16 -0.21 13.09 -2.53
N ALA A 17 0.12 12.96 -1.25
CA ALA A 17 0.61 11.70 -0.69
C ALA A 17 -0.41 10.57 -0.88
N ARG A 18 -1.70 10.84 -0.60
CA ARG A 18 -2.80 9.88 -0.82
C ARG A 18 -2.93 9.46 -2.28
N LEU A 19 -2.83 10.41 -3.21
CA LEU A 19 -2.89 10.11 -4.64
C LEU A 19 -1.69 9.28 -5.11
N ILE A 20 -0.49 9.52 -4.57
CA ILE A 20 0.70 8.71 -4.88
C ILE A 20 0.49 7.28 -4.37
N PHE A 21 0.05 7.09 -3.13
CA PHE A 21 -0.25 5.74 -2.61
C PHE A 21 -1.32 5.03 -3.45
N ALA A 22 -2.42 5.72 -3.76
CA ALA A 22 -3.48 5.19 -4.60
C ALA A 22 -2.98 4.81 -6.00
N ALA A 23 -2.16 5.63 -6.64
CA ALA A 23 -1.61 5.34 -7.97
C ALA A 23 -0.70 4.11 -7.97
N MET A 24 0.14 3.95 -6.93
CA MET A 24 1.03 2.78 -6.80
C MET A 24 0.22 1.48 -6.64
N PHE A 25 -0.78 1.46 -5.76
CA PHE A 25 -1.64 0.28 -5.62
C PHE A 25 -2.52 0.05 -6.85
N ALA A 26 -3.02 1.11 -7.49
CA ALA A 26 -3.84 0.99 -8.70
C ALA A 26 -3.04 0.38 -9.87
N MET A 27 -1.76 0.72 -9.99
CA MET A 27 -0.86 0.07 -10.95
C MET A 27 -0.74 -1.43 -10.64
N GLY A 28 -0.56 -1.79 -9.37
CA GLY A 28 -0.53 -3.19 -8.92
C GLY A 28 -1.81 -3.96 -9.27
N VAL A 29 -2.99 -3.35 -9.06
CA VAL A 29 -4.29 -3.91 -9.45
C VAL A 29 -4.37 -4.09 -10.96
N ALA A 30 -4.02 -3.05 -11.73
CA ALA A 30 -4.10 -3.09 -13.19
C ALA A 30 -3.25 -4.23 -13.77
N PHE A 31 -2.02 -4.41 -13.27
CA PHE A 31 -1.14 -5.51 -13.70
C PHE A 31 -1.74 -6.89 -13.38
N LYS A 32 -2.35 -7.04 -12.20
CA LYS A 32 -3.03 -8.30 -11.81
C LYS A 32 -4.26 -8.58 -12.65
N LEU A 33 -5.05 -7.56 -12.99
CA LEU A 33 -6.28 -7.73 -13.78
C LEU A 33 -6.01 -7.94 -15.27
N MET A 34 -4.88 -7.45 -15.79
CA MET A 34 -4.45 -7.75 -17.16
C MET A 34 -4.10 -9.22 -17.35
N ASP A 35 -3.41 -9.82 -16.38
CA ASP A 35 -3.11 -11.25 -16.38
C ASP A 35 -2.94 -11.80 -14.95
N ILE A 36 -4.06 -12.29 -14.40
CA ILE A 36 -4.07 -12.89 -13.07
C ILE A 36 -3.35 -14.25 -13.05
N GLY A 37 -3.30 -14.92 -14.20
CA GLY A 37 -2.61 -16.20 -14.36
C GLY A 37 -1.10 -16.04 -14.24
N ALA A 38 -0.53 -15.02 -14.89
CA ALA A 38 0.88 -14.66 -14.73
C ALA A 38 1.22 -14.33 -13.27
N THR A 39 0.38 -13.55 -12.59
CA THR A 39 0.54 -13.25 -11.16
C THR A 39 0.54 -14.53 -10.31
N ALA A 40 -0.40 -15.45 -10.56
CA ALA A 40 -0.43 -16.74 -9.88
C ALA A 40 0.86 -17.56 -10.16
N GLY A 41 1.40 -17.49 -11.39
CA GLY A 41 2.68 -18.10 -11.74
C GLY A 41 3.84 -17.57 -10.88
N TYR A 42 3.93 -16.26 -10.69
CA TYR A 42 4.94 -15.65 -9.79
C TYR A 42 4.78 -16.11 -8.33
N ILE A 43 3.53 -16.17 -7.84
CA ILE A 43 3.24 -16.66 -6.48
C ILE A 43 3.65 -18.13 -6.31
N ALA A 44 3.36 -18.97 -7.31
CA ALA A 44 3.76 -20.37 -7.31
C ALA A 44 5.28 -20.53 -7.33
N ALA A 45 5.99 -19.71 -8.13
CA ALA A 45 7.44 -19.71 -8.20
C ALA A 45 8.10 -19.31 -6.87
N ALA A 46 7.43 -18.46 -6.07
CA ALA A 46 7.84 -18.13 -4.71
C ALA A 46 7.50 -19.23 -3.68
N GLY A 47 6.91 -20.35 -4.09
CA GLY A 47 6.65 -21.52 -3.24
C GLY A 47 5.37 -21.46 -2.40
N PHE A 48 4.49 -20.49 -2.64
CA PHE A 48 3.24 -20.38 -1.89
C PHE A 48 2.17 -21.37 -2.39
N PRO A 49 1.37 -21.97 -1.48
CA PRO A 49 0.24 -22.80 -1.86
C PRO A 49 -0.92 -21.94 -2.40
N PHE A 50 -1.82 -22.57 -3.16
CA PHE A 50 -3.04 -21.94 -3.69
C PHE A 50 -2.76 -20.60 -4.44
N PRO A 51 -1.84 -20.58 -5.42
CA PRO A 51 -1.33 -19.34 -6.01
C PRO A 51 -2.41 -18.46 -6.65
N LEU A 52 -3.40 -19.05 -7.34
CA LEU A 52 -4.48 -18.29 -7.96
C LEU A 52 -5.38 -17.62 -6.92
N PHE A 53 -5.66 -18.29 -5.81
CA PHE A 53 -6.44 -17.71 -4.71
C PHE A 53 -5.70 -16.52 -4.09
N LEU A 54 -4.41 -16.68 -3.81
CA LEU A 54 -3.58 -15.60 -3.27
C LEU A 54 -3.45 -14.42 -4.24
N ALA A 55 -3.38 -14.66 -5.56
CA ALA A 55 -3.38 -13.61 -6.57
C ALA A 55 -4.66 -12.74 -6.49
N TRP A 56 -5.83 -13.38 -6.34
CA TRP A 56 -7.10 -12.68 -6.15
C TRP A 56 -7.18 -11.97 -4.80
N CYS A 57 -6.71 -12.58 -3.71
CA CYS A 57 -6.61 -11.90 -2.42
C CYS A 57 -5.75 -10.63 -2.51
N ALA A 58 -4.61 -10.70 -3.20
CA ALA A 58 -3.74 -9.55 -3.44
C ALA A 58 -4.45 -8.46 -4.27
N ALA A 59 -5.12 -8.83 -5.37
CA ALA A 59 -5.86 -7.89 -6.20
C ALA A 59 -7.00 -7.19 -5.43
N ILE A 60 -7.75 -7.94 -4.60
CA ILE A 60 -8.83 -7.38 -3.76
C ILE A 60 -8.25 -6.45 -2.72
N LEU A 61 -7.20 -6.86 -2.00
CA LEU A 61 -6.55 -6.04 -0.99
C LEU A 61 -6.05 -4.72 -1.58
N GLU A 62 -5.31 -4.77 -2.69
CA GLU A 62 -4.79 -3.57 -3.35
C GLU A 62 -5.92 -2.67 -3.84
N THR A 63 -7.02 -3.24 -4.36
CA THR A 63 -8.20 -2.45 -4.74
C THR A 63 -8.82 -1.72 -3.55
N LEU A 64 -8.94 -2.39 -2.39
CA LEU A 64 -9.44 -1.78 -1.17
C LEU A 64 -8.50 -0.67 -0.67
N LEU A 65 -7.18 -0.86 -0.78
CA LEU A 65 -6.19 0.17 -0.44
C LEU A 65 -6.34 1.40 -1.34
N VAL A 66 -6.50 1.21 -2.66
CA VAL A 66 -6.77 2.33 -3.59
C VAL A 66 -7.99 3.13 -3.15
N ILE A 67 -9.11 2.44 -2.87
CA ILE A 67 -10.35 3.09 -2.44
C ILE A 67 -10.14 3.85 -1.12
N ALA A 68 -9.46 3.24 -0.15
CA ALA A 68 -9.16 3.87 1.13
C ALA A 68 -8.31 5.13 0.97
N PHE A 69 -7.27 5.12 0.13
CA PHE A 69 -6.42 6.29 -0.09
C PHE A 69 -7.14 7.39 -0.89
N LEU A 70 -7.94 7.04 -1.90
CA LEU A 70 -8.72 8.03 -2.67
C LEU A 70 -9.79 8.71 -1.81
N THR A 71 -10.48 7.96 -0.95
CA THR A 71 -11.61 8.48 -0.16
C THR A 71 -11.22 8.96 1.24
N GLY A 72 -10.07 8.52 1.75
CA GLY A 72 -9.65 8.75 3.14
C GLY A 72 -10.38 7.87 4.15
N ALA A 73 -11.30 7.00 3.70
CA ALA A 73 -12.01 6.06 4.56
C ALA A 73 -11.04 5.04 5.14
N LEU A 74 -11.10 4.82 6.46
CA LEU A 74 -10.27 3.84 7.15
C LEU A 74 -8.76 3.99 6.85
N LEU A 75 -8.30 5.23 6.59
CA LEU A 75 -6.94 5.45 6.08
C LEU A 75 -5.86 4.94 7.03
N THR A 76 -5.99 5.15 8.33
CA THR A 76 -5.00 4.65 9.30
C THR A 76 -4.85 3.12 9.27
N PRO A 77 -5.92 2.31 9.48
CA PRO A 77 -5.78 0.86 9.39
C PRO A 77 -5.40 0.40 7.97
N ALA A 78 -5.90 1.03 6.91
CA ALA A 78 -5.51 0.71 5.53
C ALA A 78 -4.00 0.92 5.31
N ALA A 79 -3.45 2.02 5.80
CA ALA A 79 -2.02 2.33 5.68
C ALA A 79 -1.14 1.36 6.51
N LEU A 80 -1.59 0.95 7.70
CA LEU A 80 -0.89 -0.09 8.47
C LEU A 80 -0.90 -1.44 7.76
N ILE A 81 -2.06 -1.86 7.24
CA ILE A 81 -2.18 -3.10 6.45
C ILE A 81 -1.30 -3.01 5.20
N GLY A 82 -1.34 -1.89 4.48
CA GLY A 82 -0.51 -1.64 3.31
C GLY A 82 0.99 -1.72 3.63
N ALA A 83 1.43 -1.16 4.75
CA ALA A 83 2.83 -1.22 5.17
C ALA A 83 3.28 -2.66 5.40
N VAL A 84 2.49 -3.44 6.15
CA VAL A 84 2.75 -4.87 6.37
C VAL A 84 2.76 -5.64 5.06
N TYR A 85 1.79 -5.39 4.19
CA TYR A 85 1.65 -6.04 2.89
C TYR A 85 2.87 -5.79 1.99
N VAL A 86 3.28 -4.53 1.81
CA VAL A 86 4.43 -4.16 0.99
C VAL A 86 5.72 -4.74 1.56
N THR A 87 5.92 -4.68 2.87
CA THR A 87 7.11 -5.32 3.48
C THR A 87 7.09 -6.83 3.25
N PHE A 88 5.94 -7.49 3.42
CA PHE A 88 5.79 -8.91 3.12
C PHE A 88 6.13 -9.23 1.65
N LEU A 89 5.64 -8.45 0.68
CA LEU A 89 5.97 -8.63 -0.74
C LEU A 89 7.48 -8.52 -0.99
N GLY A 90 8.14 -7.53 -0.38
CA GLY A 90 9.59 -7.37 -0.49
C GLY A 90 10.33 -8.64 -0.08
N PHE A 91 10.01 -9.21 1.08
CA PHE A 91 10.63 -10.47 1.51
C PHE A 91 10.23 -11.68 0.67
N ALA A 92 8.95 -11.80 0.32
CA ALA A 92 8.41 -12.96 -0.37
C ALA A 92 8.92 -13.10 -1.82
N PHE A 93 9.14 -11.98 -2.50
CA PHE A 93 9.48 -11.98 -3.93
C PHE A 93 10.88 -11.45 -4.25
N HIS A 94 11.49 -10.68 -3.33
CA HIS A 94 12.80 -10.05 -3.52
C HIS A 94 13.73 -10.23 -2.30
N GLY A 95 13.39 -11.09 -1.34
CA GLY A 95 14.15 -11.23 -0.08
C GLY A 95 15.56 -11.81 -0.25
N PRO A 96 16.34 -11.94 0.84
CA PRO A 96 17.74 -12.43 0.84
C PRO A 96 18.06 -13.66 -0.01
N SER A 97 17.10 -14.56 -0.22
CA SER A 97 17.23 -15.72 -1.12
C SER A 97 17.29 -15.37 -2.62
N HIS A 98 16.88 -14.16 -3.04
CA HIS A 98 16.74 -13.75 -4.44
C HIS A 98 17.85 -12.82 -4.92
N TRP A 99 18.42 -12.00 -4.04
CA TRP A 99 19.36 -10.95 -4.45
C TRP A 99 20.84 -11.27 -4.24
N ALA A 100 21.19 -12.44 -3.71
CA ALA A 100 22.58 -12.87 -3.62
C ALA A 100 23.20 -12.98 -5.03
N GLY A 101 24.04 -12.00 -5.40
CA GLY A 101 24.59 -11.89 -6.76
C GLY A 101 23.65 -11.28 -7.80
N ASN A 102 22.49 -10.76 -7.40
CA ASN A 102 21.54 -10.09 -8.30
C ASN A 102 21.19 -8.69 -7.78
N GLN A 103 21.89 -7.69 -8.33
CA GLN A 103 21.75 -6.29 -7.91
C GLN A 103 20.36 -5.70 -8.21
N ALA A 104 19.68 -6.19 -9.26
CA ALA A 104 18.34 -5.73 -9.59
C ALA A 104 17.34 -6.16 -8.52
N GLU A 105 17.43 -7.41 -8.06
CA GLU A 105 16.62 -7.95 -6.96
C GLU A 105 16.91 -7.22 -5.63
N PHE A 106 18.17 -6.86 -5.37
CA PHE A 106 18.49 -6.07 -4.19
C PHE A 106 17.83 -4.69 -4.24
N GLY A 107 17.88 -4.02 -5.38
CA GLY A 107 17.21 -2.76 -5.60
C GLY A 107 15.69 -2.87 -5.39
N ALA A 108 15.08 -3.91 -5.95
CA ALA A 108 13.66 -4.21 -5.76
C ALA A 108 13.33 -4.42 -4.28
N PHE A 109 14.08 -5.25 -3.56
CA PHE A 109 13.93 -5.46 -2.12
C PHE A 109 13.97 -4.16 -1.34
N MET A 110 15.03 -3.36 -1.53
CA MET A 110 15.25 -2.12 -0.80
C MET A 110 14.16 -1.09 -1.07
N SER A 111 13.60 -1.05 -2.28
CA SER A 111 12.54 -0.12 -2.67
C SER A 111 11.24 -0.27 -1.86
N HIS A 112 10.99 -1.43 -1.26
CA HIS A 112 9.77 -1.67 -0.48
C HIS A 112 9.77 -0.91 0.86
N PHE A 113 10.93 -0.65 1.45
CA PHE A 113 11.02 -0.05 2.79
C PHE A 113 10.70 1.46 2.82
N PRO A 114 11.17 2.31 1.89
CA PRO A 114 10.71 3.68 1.80
C PRO A 114 9.20 3.79 1.55
N PHE A 115 8.63 2.89 0.75
CA PHE A 115 7.19 2.86 0.50
C PHE A 115 6.41 2.49 1.77
N ALA A 116 6.84 1.43 2.48
CA ALA A 116 6.28 1.07 3.79
C ALA A 116 6.42 2.18 4.83
N ALA A 117 7.55 2.87 4.89
CA ALA A 117 7.75 4.03 5.77
C ALA A 117 6.74 5.14 5.46
N GLY A 118 6.53 5.48 4.18
CA GLY A 118 5.52 6.44 3.77
C GLY A 118 4.11 6.06 4.25
N LEU A 119 3.75 4.77 4.15
CA LEU A 119 2.47 4.26 4.64
C LEU A 119 2.34 4.37 6.17
N LEU A 120 3.41 4.07 6.93
CA LEU A 120 3.42 4.28 8.38
C LEU A 120 3.28 5.76 8.76
N PHE A 121 3.94 6.67 8.04
CA PHE A 121 3.74 8.10 8.22
C PHE A 121 2.29 8.51 7.92
N ALA A 122 1.69 8.00 6.85
CA ALA A 122 0.27 8.24 6.54
C ALA A 122 -0.66 7.73 7.65
N ALA A 123 -0.35 6.57 8.24
CA ALA A 123 -1.14 5.99 9.34
C ALA A 123 -1.19 6.92 10.57
N VAL A 124 -0.07 7.58 10.90
CA VAL A 124 0.03 8.50 12.03
C VAL A 124 -0.68 9.83 11.77
N HIS A 125 -0.59 10.35 10.54
CA HIS A 125 -1.14 11.67 10.20
C HIS A 125 -2.63 11.64 9.82
N GLY A 126 -3.15 10.48 9.40
CA GLY A 126 -4.56 10.33 9.03
C GLY A 126 -4.91 11.00 7.69
N PRO A 127 -6.21 10.97 7.31
CA PRO A 127 -6.66 11.35 5.96
C PRO A 127 -6.73 12.85 5.69
N GLY A 128 -6.51 13.69 6.70
CA GLY A 128 -6.78 15.12 6.66
C GLY A 128 -8.27 15.46 6.80
N SER A 129 -8.62 16.74 6.67
CA SER A 129 -9.99 17.27 6.79
C SER A 129 -10.74 17.33 5.46
N VAL A 130 -10.02 17.41 4.33
CA VAL A 130 -10.59 17.57 2.98
C VAL A 130 -10.65 16.24 2.25
N LEU A 131 -11.74 16.00 1.50
CA LEU A 131 -11.99 14.75 0.76
C LEU A 131 -11.71 13.52 1.62
N SER A 132 -12.23 13.53 2.86
CA SER A 132 -12.05 12.50 3.86
C SER A 132 -13.41 11.96 4.30
N LEU A 133 -13.69 10.70 3.99
CA LEU A 133 -14.80 9.98 4.58
C LEU A 133 -14.38 9.53 5.99
N ARG A 134 -14.78 10.29 7.01
CA ARG A 134 -14.51 9.93 8.41
C ARG A 134 -15.39 8.77 8.86
N GLN A 135 -14.99 7.55 8.54
CA GLN A 135 -15.50 6.35 9.23
C GLN A 135 -14.57 6.04 10.40
N GLY A 136 -15.11 6.13 11.61
CA GLY A 136 -14.36 6.19 12.86
C GLY A 136 -13.48 4.97 13.11
N TRP A 137 -12.18 5.21 13.25
CA TRP A 137 -11.33 4.41 14.13
C TRP A 137 -11.43 5.02 15.53
N PRO A 138 -11.76 4.26 16.59
CA PRO A 138 -11.80 4.80 17.94
C PRO A 138 -10.42 5.33 18.33
N GLY A 139 -10.31 6.64 18.60
CA GLY A 139 -9.18 7.19 19.36
C GLY A 139 -8.43 8.39 18.81
N ARG A 140 -8.70 8.93 17.60
CA ARG A 140 -8.08 10.18 17.13
C ARG A 140 -9.03 11.02 16.27
N ALA A 141 -9.45 12.16 16.82
CA ALA A 141 -10.05 13.30 16.12
C ALA A 141 -8.98 14.38 15.92
#